data_AF-A0A6L9MNY5-F1
#
_entry.id   AF-A0A6L9MNY5-F1
#
_cell.length_a   1.000
_cell.length_b   1.000
_cell.length_c   1.000
_cell.angle_alpha   90.00
_cell.angle_beta   90.00
_cell.angle_gamma   90.00
#
_symmetry.space_group_name_H-M   'P 1'
#
loop_
_entity.id
_entity.type
_entity.pdbx_description
1 polymer ?
#
loop_
_entity_poly.entity_id
_entity_poly.type
_entity_poly.pdbx_seq_one_letter_code
_entity_poly.pdbx_strand_id
1 'polypeptide(L)'
;MLISLTVPYAPAIQTKVLAYFDRDGRAEITDAVGAIAGRFRVYLVITTGTSLLTGIASAAWSYSVGLELALIWGILNFLLNFVPVVGNLVGIVPPVLYAVIQFDGATMPLVVLAGFAIIQVTISNFVYPALQGGGVSMPAIVIVIGLLFWSWLWGFAGALLAVPLTAAFVIASQHFASTRWIADLATQDQSKAPAPNSDG
;
A
#
# COMPACT_ATOMS: atom_id res chain seq x y z
N MET A 1 53.89 11.86 34.42
CA MET A 1 54.50 12.51 33.26
C MET A 1 53.59 12.21 32.07
N LEU A 2 52.70 13.15 31.75
CA LEU A 2 51.61 13.05 30.78
C LEU A 2 52.15 13.34 29.38
N ILE A 3 52.04 12.40 28.44
CA ILE A 3 52.28 12.67 27.01
C ILE A 3 50.94 13.05 26.41
N SER A 4 50.73 14.36 26.26
CA SER A 4 49.66 14.96 25.47
C SER A 4 49.84 14.59 24.00
N LEU A 5 48.93 13.75 23.48
CA LEU A 5 48.82 13.49 22.05
C LEU A 5 48.12 14.70 21.40
N THR A 6 48.89 15.68 20.94
CA THR A 6 48.41 16.73 20.04
C THR A 6 48.23 16.13 18.66
N VAL A 7 46.98 15.86 18.25
CA VAL A 7 46.64 15.58 16.85
C VAL A 7 46.61 16.92 16.10
N PRO A 8 47.53 17.19 15.17
CA PRO A 8 47.51 18.38 14.33
C PRO A 8 47.06 17.97 12.92
N TYR A 9 45.75 17.83 12.71
CA TYR A 9 45.14 17.55 11.39
C TYR A 9 43.63 17.79 11.55
N ALA A 10 42.90 18.57 10.76
CA ALA A 10 43.15 19.61 9.79
C ALA A 10 41.77 20.29 9.63
N PRO A 11 41.66 21.63 9.56
CA PRO A 11 40.37 22.34 9.42
C PRO A 11 39.63 22.08 8.08
N ALA A 12 40.15 21.20 7.22
CA ALA A 12 39.62 20.94 5.88
C ALA A 12 38.42 19.96 5.81
N ILE A 13 38.17 19.18 6.88
CA ILE A 13 37.06 18.22 6.89
C ILE A 13 35.73 18.92 7.18
N GLN A 14 35.74 19.97 8.01
CA GLN A 14 34.52 20.70 8.35
C GLN A 14 33.95 21.47 7.14
N THR A 15 34.79 22.03 6.27
CA THR A 15 34.34 22.79 5.11
C THR A 15 33.77 21.91 3.99
N LYS A 16 34.24 20.67 3.83
CA LYS A 16 33.67 19.72 2.85
C LYS A 16 32.39 19.05 3.32
N VAL A 17 32.23 18.86 4.64
CA VAL A 17 31.00 18.31 5.24
C VAL A 17 29.89 19.36 5.29
N LEU A 18 30.22 20.64 5.48
CA LEU A 18 29.25 21.75 5.40
C LEU A 18 28.87 22.11 3.95
N ALA A 19 29.75 21.83 2.97
CA ALA A 19 29.46 22.03 1.54
C ALA A 19 28.58 20.92 0.93
N TYR A 20 28.44 19.75 1.58
CA TYR A 20 27.49 18.71 1.16
C TYR A 20 26.08 18.93 1.75
N PHE A 21 25.94 19.89 2.68
CA PHE A 21 24.66 20.42 3.16
C PHE A 21 24.19 21.61 2.29
N ASP A 22 24.37 21.49 0.97
CA ASP A 22 23.99 22.54 0.03
C ASP A 22 22.46 22.62 -0.13
N ARG A 23 21.97 23.74 -0.65
CA ARG A 23 20.54 23.99 -0.95
C ARG A 23 19.89 22.83 -1.74
N ASP A 24 20.68 22.11 -2.53
CA ASP A 24 20.25 20.97 -3.34
C ASP A 24 19.77 19.79 -2.49
N GLY A 25 20.48 19.43 -1.41
CA GLY A 25 20.05 18.33 -0.53
C GLY A 25 18.77 18.64 0.25
N ARG A 26 18.53 19.93 0.58
CA ARG A 26 17.26 20.36 1.20
C ARG A 26 16.12 20.32 0.21
N ALA A 27 16.34 20.79 -1.01
CA ALA A 27 15.35 20.75 -2.09
C ALA A 27 14.94 19.31 -2.40
N GLU A 28 15.91 18.40 -2.51
CA GLU A 28 15.71 16.97 -2.77
C GLU A 28 14.92 16.27 -1.66
N ILE A 29 15.20 16.58 -0.38
CA ILE A 29 14.43 16.07 0.76
C ILE A 29 13.00 16.61 0.75
N THR A 30 12.79 17.91 0.47
CA THR A 30 11.43 18.47 0.35
C THR A 30 10.64 17.85 -0.81
N ASP A 31 11.30 17.56 -1.94
CA ASP A 31 10.67 16.90 -3.08
C ASP A 31 10.32 15.45 -2.76
N ALA A 32 11.22 14.72 -2.09
CA ALA A 32 10.95 13.36 -1.62
C ALA A 32 9.78 13.32 -0.62
N VAL A 33 9.76 14.23 0.37
CA VAL A 33 8.66 14.36 1.34
C VAL A 33 7.35 14.73 0.64
N GLY A 34 7.39 15.65 -0.32
CA GLY A 34 6.24 16.04 -1.14
C GLY A 34 5.68 14.87 -1.96
N ALA A 35 6.56 14.07 -2.58
CA ALA A 35 6.18 12.88 -3.32
C ALA A 35 5.55 11.80 -2.43
N ILE A 36 6.11 11.56 -1.24
CA ILE A 36 5.56 10.61 -0.25
C ILE A 36 4.18 11.09 0.23
N ALA A 37 4.06 12.37 0.60
CA ALA A 37 2.79 12.95 1.05
C ALA A 37 1.71 12.90 -0.03
N GLY A 38 2.08 13.16 -1.30
CA GLY A 38 1.19 13.04 -2.45
C GLY A 38 0.70 11.60 -2.65
N ARG A 39 1.60 10.61 -2.64
CA ARG A 39 1.26 9.19 -2.76
C ARG A 39 0.41 8.70 -1.60
N PHE A 40 0.71 9.14 -0.38
CA PHE A 40 -0.09 8.82 0.80
C PHE A 40 -1.51 9.36 0.70
N ARG A 41 -1.67 10.61 0.24
CA ARG A 41 -2.98 11.24 0.06
C ARG A 41 -3.82 10.49 -0.98
N VAL A 42 -3.24 10.16 -2.13
CA VAL A 42 -3.91 9.39 -3.19
C VAL A 42 -4.29 8.01 -2.67
N TYR A 43 -3.38 7.32 -1.98
CA TYR A 43 -3.64 6.01 -1.38
C TYR A 43 -4.79 6.06 -0.38
N LEU A 44 -4.80 7.02 0.54
CA LEU A 44 -5.88 7.15 1.53
C LEU A 44 -7.23 7.45 0.87
N VAL A 45 -7.27 8.31 -0.15
CA VAL A 45 -8.51 8.65 -0.86
C VAL A 45 -9.06 7.42 -1.59
N ILE A 46 -8.22 6.71 -2.35
CA ILE A 46 -8.63 5.51 -3.08
C ILE A 46 -9.08 4.43 -2.08
N THR A 47 -8.24 4.13 -1.07
CA THR A 47 -8.52 3.08 -0.09
C THR A 47 -9.79 3.38 0.69
N THR A 48 -10.00 4.62 1.14
CA THR A 48 -11.24 4.99 1.86
C THR A 48 -12.46 4.85 0.95
N GLY A 49 -12.36 5.29 -0.31
CA GLY A 49 -13.44 5.18 -1.28
C GLY A 49 -13.81 3.72 -1.57
N THR A 50 -12.82 2.87 -1.83
CA THR A 50 -13.04 1.42 -2.08
C THR A 50 -13.54 0.70 -0.84
N SER A 51 -12.99 1.01 0.34
CA SER A 51 -13.46 0.46 1.61
C SER A 51 -14.91 0.80 1.86
N LEU A 52 -15.30 2.07 1.67
CA LEU A 52 -16.67 2.54 1.87
C LEU A 52 -17.64 1.82 0.93
N LEU A 53 -17.29 1.74 -0.36
CA LEU A 53 -18.07 1.01 -1.34
C LEU A 53 -18.23 -0.47 -0.95
N THR A 54 -17.14 -1.11 -0.52
CA THR A 54 -17.15 -2.53 -0.09
C THR A 54 -18.06 -2.73 1.09
N GLY A 55 -17.96 -1.89 2.11
CA GLY A 55 -18.78 -2.00 3.31
C GLY A 55 -20.26 -1.78 3.03
N ILE A 56 -20.60 -0.76 2.24
CA ILE A 56 -21.99 -0.48 1.85
C ILE A 56 -22.55 -1.63 1.01
N ALA A 57 -21.81 -2.11 0.01
CA ALA A 57 -22.25 -3.22 -0.84
C ALA A 57 -22.46 -4.50 -0.02
N SER A 58 -21.55 -4.80 0.91
CA SER A 58 -21.64 -5.98 1.79
C SER A 58 -22.82 -5.88 2.76
N ALA A 59 -23.08 -4.71 3.34
CA ALA A 59 -24.24 -4.49 4.19
C ALA A 59 -25.55 -4.59 3.40
N ALA A 60 -25.61 -3.97 2.22
CA ALA A 60 -26.78 -4.01 1.36
C ALA A 60 -27.11 -5.44 0.92
N TRP A 61 -26.09 -6.22 0.54
CA TRP A 61 -26.25 -7.63 0.18
C TRP A 61 -26.71 -8.49 1.36
N SER A 62 -26.08 -8.32 2.52
CA SER A 62 -26.48 -9.04 3.73
C SER A 62 -27.94 -8.74 4.09
N TYR A 63 -28.34 -7.47 4.00
CA TYR A 63 -29.71 -7.04 4.25
C TYR A 63 -30.69 -7.65 3.23
N SER A 64 -30.34 -7.69 1.93
CA SER A 64 -31.21 -8.23 0.89
C SER A 64 -31.42 -9.74 0.98
N VAL A 65 -30.43 -10.48 1.49
CA VAL A 65 -30.52 -11.94 1.70
C VAL A 65 -31.15 -12.27 3.06
N GLY A 66 -31.37 -11.28 3.93
CA GLY A 66 -31.89 -11.48 5.28
C GLY A 66 -30.86 -12.05 6.26
N LEU A 67 -29.56 -11.92 5.94
CA LEU A 67 -28.48 -12.29 6.84
C LEU A 67 -28.49 -11.36 8.05
N GLU A 68 -28.56 -11.93 9.24
CA GLU A 68 -28.48 -11.16 10.49
C GLU A 68 -27.13 -10.45 10.58
N LEU A 69 -27.10 -9.36 11.36
CA LEU A 69 -25.89 -8.57 11.55
C LEU A 69 -25.35 -7.93 10.26
N ALA A 70 -26.22 -7.63 9.28
CA ALA A 70 -25.86 -7.00 8.01
C ALA A 70 -24.91 -5.79 8.17
N LEU A 71 -25.19 -4.94 9.17
CA LEU A 71 -24.36 -3.76 9.46
C LEU A 71 -22.97 -4.15 10.01
N ILE A 72 -22.86 -5.21 10.80
CA ILE A 72 -21.59 -5.73 11.28
C ILE A 72 -20.76 -6.25 10.10
N TRP A 73 -21.35 -7.00 9.19
CA TRP A 73 -20.64 -7.52 8.02
C TRP A 73 -20.16 -6.41 7.09
N GLY A 74 -20.95 -5.35 6.94
CA GLY A 74 -20.55 -4.13 6.22
C GLY A 74 -19.38 -3.41 6.88
N ILE A 75 -19.45 -3.16 8.19
CA ILE A 75 -18.35 -2.50 8.93
C ILE A 75 -17.10 -3.37 8.92
N LEU A 76 -17.23 -4.68 9.10
CA LEU A 76 -16.11 -5.61 9.05
C LEU A 76 -15.42 -5.53 7.68
N ASN A 77 -16.18 -5.65 6.58
CA ASN A 77 -15.62 -5.55 5.24
C ASN A 77 -15.02 -4.17 4.94
N PHE A 78 -15.64 -3.10 5.44
CA PHE A 78 -15.07 -1.75 5.37
C PHE A 78 -13.68 -1.69 6.01
N LEU A 79 -13.55 -2.18 7.25
CA LEU A 79 -12.28 -2.17 7.98
C LEU A 79 -11.24 -3.09 7.34
N LEU A 80 -11.66 -4.26 6.88
CA LEU A 80 -10.78 -5.25 6.26
C LEU A 80 -10.23 -4.80 4.91
N ASN A 81 -10.99 -4.01 4.15
CA ASN A 81 -10.58 -3.52 2.84
C ASN A 81 -9.39 -2.54 2.91
N PHE A 82 -9.10 -1.98 4.09
CA PHE A 82 -7.86 -1.21 4.32
C PHE A 82 -6.58 -2.05 4.25
N VAL A 83 -6.68 -3.38 4.35
CA VAL A 83 -5.54 -4.30 4.25
C VAL A 83 -5.66 -5.06 2.92
N PRO A 84 -4.92 -4.63 1.88
CA PRO A 84 -4.92 -5.30 0.60
C PRO A 84 -4.62 -6.81 0.77
N VAL A 85 -5.26 -7.66 -0.04
CA VAL A 85 -5.15 -9.14 -0.01
C VAL A 85 -5.85 -9.82 1.18
N VAL A 86 -5.66 -9.36 2.41
CA VAL A 86 -6.31 -9.96 3.61
C VAL A 86 -7.81 -9.72 3.59
N GLY A 87 -8.23 -8.50 3.22
CA GLY A 87 -9.64 -8.14 3.23
C GLY A 87 -10.49 -9.00 2.29
N ASN A 88 -9.90 -9.56 1.23
CA ASN A 88 -10.66 -10.38 0.31
C ASN A 88 -11.04 -11.73 0.92
N LEU A 89 -10.07 -12.54 1.34
CA LEU A 89 -10.39 -13.85 1.92
C LEU A 89 -11.13 -13.73 3.26
N VAL A 90 -10.68 -12.84 4.14
CA VAL A 90 -11.24 -12.70 5.49
C VAL A 90 -12.59 -11.98 5.46
N GLY A 91 -12.90 -11.20 4.42
CA GLY A 91 -14.19 -10.51 4.27
C GLY A 91 -15.36 -11.44 3.94
N ILE A 92 -15.08 -12.61 3.32
CA ILE A 92 -16.10 -13.59 2.88
C ILE A 92 -16.34 -14.66 3.95
N VAL A 93 -15.28 -15.16 4.58
CA VAL A 93 -15.34 -16.36 5.42
C VAL A 93 -16.30 -16.20 6.62
N PRO A 94 -16.20 -15.16 7.46
CA PRO A 94 -17.06 -15.02 8.63
C PRO A 94 -18.56 -14.87 8.31
N PRO A 95 -19.00 -14.03 7.34
CA PRO A 95 -20.41 -13.96 6.94
C PRO A 95 -20.96 -15.30 6.44
N VAL A 96 -20.16 -16.03 5.65
CA VAL A 96 -20.59 -17.33 5.10
C VAL A 96 -20.70 -18.38 6.20
N LEU A 97 -19.73 -18.45 7.11
CA LEU A 97 -19.81 -19.35 8.26
C LEU A 97 -21.02 -19.03 9.14
N TYR A 98 -21.30 -17.76 9.36
CA TYR A 98 -22.49 -17.35 10.10
C TYR A 98 -23.78 -17.71 9.36
N ALA A 99 -23.83 -17.57 8.03
CA ALA A 99 -24.97 -17.98 7.22
C ALA A 99 -25.27 -19.49 7.33
N VAL A 100 -24.24 -20.33 7.43
CA VAL A 100 -24.39 -21.79 7.66
C VAL A 100 -25.07 -22.08 9.00
N ILE A 101 -24.87 -21.23 10.00
CA ILE A 101 -25.46 -21.38 11.33
C ILE A 101 -26.88 -20.78 11.37
N GLN A 102 -27.10 -19.66 10.68
CA GLN A 102 -28.37 -18.94 10.70
C GLN A 102 -29.45 -19.63 9.85
N PHE A 103 -29.09 -20.13 8.68
CA PHE A 103 -30.04 -20.68 7.72
C PHE A 103 -30.00 -22.21 7.69
N ASP A 104 -31.18 -22.82 7.64
CA ASP A 104 -31.29 -24.26 7.41
C ASP A 104 -30.98 -24.61 5.95
N GLY A 105 -30.07 -25.56 5.76
CA GLY A 105 -29.67 -26.07 4.44
C GLY A 105 -28.53 -25.30 3.76
N ALA A 106 -28.04 -25.83 2.64
CA ALA A 106 -26.83 -25.30 1.98
C ALA A 106 -27.09 -24.13 1.02
N THR A 107 -28.35 -23.89 0.62
CA THR A 107 -28.68 -22.93 -0.44
C THR A 107 -28.36 -21.49 -0.04
N MET A 108 -28.82 -21.03 1.13
CA MET A 108 -28.57 -19.65 1.58
C MET A 108 -27.09 -19.35 1.83
N PRO A 109 -26.31 -20.23 2.50
CA PRO A 109 -24.86 -20.04 2.61
C PRO A 109 -24.15 -19.90 1.26
N LEU A 110 -24.58 -20.66 0.24
CA LEU A 110 -24.04 -20.54 -1.12
C LEU A 110 -24.41 -19.21 -1.78
N VAL A 111 -25.62 -18.70 -1.56
CA VAL A 111 -26.05 -17.37 -2.04
C VAL A 111 -25.22 -16.27 -1.37
N VAL A 112 -25.01 -16.36 -0.06
CA VAL A 112 -24.16 -15.42 0.69
C VAL A 112 -22.73 -15.47 0.15
N LEU A 113 -22.15 -16.66 0.00
CA LEU A 113 -20.81 -16.87 -0.57
C LEU A 113 -20.69 -16.23 -1.96
N ALA A 114 -21.63 -16.52 -2.84
CA ALA A 114 -21.63 -16.01 -4.20
C ALA A 114 -21.69 -14.48 -4.22
N GLY A 115 -22.57 -13.85 -3.44
CA GLY A 115 -22.70 -12.40 -3.43
C GLY A 115 -21.49 -11.67 -2.85
N PHE A 116 -20.95 -12.14 -1.72
CA PHE A 116 -19.72 -11.56 -1.16
C PHE A 116 -18.52 -11.75 -2.10
N ALA A 117 -18.41 -12.91 -2.77
CA ALA A 117 -17.40 -13.14 -3.79
C ALA A 117 -17.55 -12.19 -4.98
N ILE A 118 -18.77 -12.01 -5.51
CA ILE A 118 -19.06 -11.09 -6.62
C ILE A 118 -18.68 -9.65 -6.25
N ILE A 119 -19.07 -9.19 -5.05
CA ILE A 119 -18.73 -7.85 -4.56
C ILE A 119 -17.22 -7.66 -4.57
N GLN A 120 -16.47 -8.60 -3.99
CA GLN A 120 -15.01 -8.46 -3.93
C GLN A 120 -14.31 -8.57 -5.27
N VAL A 121 -14.74 -9.49 -6.13
CA VAL A 121 -14.20 -9.62 -7.49
C VAL A 121 -14.47 -8.33 -8.26
N THR A 122 -15.67 -7.77 -8.14
CA THR A 122 -16.03 -6.51 -8.79
C THR A 122 -15.17 -5.35 -8.29
N ILE A 123 -15.00 -5.23 -6.98
CA ILE A 123 -14.21 -4.14 -6.41
C ILE A 123 -12.73 -4.29 -6.74
N SER A 124 -12.20 -5.50 -6.64
CA SER A 124 -10.77 -5.77 -6.88
C SER A 124 -10.38 -5.66 -8.36
N ASN A 125 -11.24 -6.11 -9.29
CA ASN A 125 -10.90 -6.17 -10.72
C ASN A 125 -11.39 -4.97 -11.53
N PHE A 126 -12.41 -4.24 -11.07
CA PHE A 126 -12.98 -3.13 -11.85
C PHE A 126 -12.82 -1.80 -11.12
N VAL A 127 -13.22 -1.72 -9.85
CA VAL A 127 -13.22 -0.46 -9.10
C VAL A 127 -11.80 -0.01 -8.77
N TYR A 128 -10.98 -0.91 -8.23
CA TYR A 128 -9.61 -0.61 -7.83
C TYR A 128 -8.77 -0.14 -9.02
N PRO A 129 -8.77 -0.82 -10.19
CA PRO A 129 -8.00 -0.36 -11.36
C PRO A 129 -8.56 0.92 -11.98
N ALA A 130 -9.89 1.10 -11.99
CA ALA A 130 -10.51 2.32 -12.51
C ALA A 130 -10.17 3.55 -11.67
N LEU A 131 -10.10 3.41 -10.34
CA LEU A 131 -9.72 4.50 -9.44
C LEU A 131 -8.21 4.78 -9.44
N GLN A 132 -7.39 3.76 -9.70
CA GLN A 132 -5.94 3.88 -9.70
C GLN A 132 -5.38 4.36 -11.06
N GLY A 133 -6.18 4.31 -12.14
CA GLY A 133 -5.93 5.02 -13.39
C GLY A 133 -4.66 4.60 -14.12
N GLY A 134 -4.71 3.45 -14.81
CA GLY A 134 -3.57 2.92 -15.58
C GLY A 134 -2.56 2.21 -14.68
N GLY A 135 -2.56 0.87 -14.76
CA GLY A 135 -1.87 -0.01 -13.81
C GLY A 135 -0.40 0.32 -13.60
N VAL A 136 -0.04 0.56 -12.34
CA VAL A 136 1.33 0.35 -11.87
C VAL A 136 1.48 -1.15 -11.67
N SER A 137 2.22 -1.83 -12.54
CA SER A 137 2.50 -3.27 -12.41
C SER A 137 3.59 -3.47 -11.36
N MET A 138 3.35 -3.05 -10.11
CA MET A 138 4.23 -3.43 -9.01
C MET A 138 4.10 -4.95 -8.84
N PRO A 139 5.20 -5.72 -8.90
CA PRO A 139 5.12 -7.15 -8.69
C PRO A 139 4.43 -7.41 -7.35
N ALA A 140 3.28 -8.12 -7.37
CA ALA A 140 2.44 -8.33 -6.19
C ALA A 140 3.23 -8.88 -4.97
N ILE A 141 4.33 -9.60 -5.25
CA ILE A 141 5.27 -10.09 -4.25
C ILE A 141 5.91 -8.97 -3.40
N VAL A 142 6.24 -7.82 -3.99
CA VAL A 142 6.85 -6.69 -3.29
C VAL A 142 5.83 -6.05 -2.35
N ILE A 143 4.58 -5.92 -2.79
CA ILE A 143 3.48 -5.42 -1.97
C ILE A 143 3.26 -6.35 -0.78
N VAL A 144 3.20 -7.67 -1.01
CA VAL A 144 3.00 -8.67 0.05
C VAL A 144 4.16 -8.66 1.04
N ILE A 145 5.41 -8.65 0.59
CA ILE A 145 6.60 -8.60 1.46
C ILE A 145 6.61 -7.30 2.28
N GLY A 146 6.35 -6.15 1.65
CA GLY A 146 6.23 -4.88 2.34
C GLY A 146 5.12 -4.92 3.39
N LEU A 147 3.95 -5.46 3.03
CA LEU A 147 2.84 -5.61 3.96
C LEU A 147 3.23 -6.45 5.17
N LEU A 148 3.83 -7.61 4.95
CA LEU A 148 4.24 -8.52 6.02
C LEU A 148 5.29 -7.88 6.93
N PHE A 149 6.29 -7.22 6.34
CA PHE A 149 7.36 -6.55 7.09
C PHE A 149 6.81 -5.42 7.97
N TRP A 150 6.01 -4.52 7.40
CA TRP A 150 5.47 -3.37 8.14
C TRP A 150 4.35 -3.78 9.11
N SER A 151 3.53 -4.78 8.74
CA SER A 151 2.49 -5.34 9.62
C SER A 151 3.09 -6.07 10.81
N TRP A 152 4.23 -6.74 10.64
CA TRP A 152 4.95 -7.35 11.75
C TRP A 152 5.51 -6.29 12.71
N LEU A 153 5.92 -5.12 12.19
CA LEU A 153 6.53 -4.07 12.99
C LEU A 153 5.49 -3.27 13.82
N TRP A 154 4.35 -2.87 13.24
CA TRP A 154 3.35 -1.98 13.89
C TRP A 154 1.89 -2.50 13.78
N GLY A 155 1.68 -3.74 13.35
CA GLY A 155 0.33 -4.31 13.20
C GLY A 155 -0.48 -3.66 12.08
N PHE A 156 -1.77 -3.38 12.35
CA PHE A 156 -2.69 -2.79 11.38
C PHE A 156 -2.24 -1.44 10.83
N ALA A 157 -1.66 -0.58 11.66
CA ALA A 157 -1.14 0.72 11.24
C ALA A 157 0.01 0.57 10.24
N GLY A 158 0.89 -0.43 10.46
CA GLY A 158 1.97 -0.77 9.54
C GLY A 158 1.46 -1.33 8.21
N ALA A 159 0.40 -2.15 8.22
CA ALA A 159 -0.25 -2.64 7.01
C ALA A 159 -0.79 -1.50 6.14
N LEU A 160 -1.45 -0.53 6.78
CA LEU A 160 -2.07 0.62 6.13
C LEU A 160 -1.02 1.56 5.53
N LEU A 161 0.15 1.68 6.16
CA LEU A 161 1.25 2.51 5.70
C LEU A 161 2.27 1.75 4.84
N ALA A 162 2.11 0.44 4.61
CA ALA A 162 3.11 -0.37 3.93
C ALA A 162 3.43 0.14 2.52
N VAL A 163 2.41 0.47 1.73
CA VAL A 163 2.57 0.98 0.36
C VAL A 163 3.32 2.33 0.32
N PRO A 164 2.92 3.38 1.06
CA PRO A 164 3.64 4.65 1.07
C PRO A 164 5.03 4.55 1.74
N LEU A 165 5.21 3.75 2.79
CA LEU A 165 6.51 3.50 3.42
C LEU A 165 7.46 2.77 2.46
N THR A 166 6.97 1.79 1.72
CA THR A 166 7.78 1.07 0.72
C THR A 166 8.19 2.01 -0.41
N ALA A 167 7.28 2.88 -0.87
CA ALA A 167 7.62 3.94 -1.82
C ALA A 167 8.68 4.91 -1.27
N ALA A 168 8.56 5.33 0.00
CA ALA A 168 9.55 6.17 0.66
C ALA A 168 10.92 5.49 0.76
N PHE A 169 10.92 4.19 1.09
CA PHE A 169 12.14 3.39 1.18
C PHE A 169 12.83 3.23 -0.18
N VAL A 170 12.06 3.01 -1.24
CA VAL A 170 12.59 2.93 -2.62
C VAL A 170 13.23 4.25 -3.03
N ILE A 171 12.55 5.38 -2.77
CA ILE A 171 13.10 6.72 -3.06
C ILE A 171 14.38 6.95 -2.25
N ALA A 172 14.38 6.66 -0.95
CA ALA A 172 15.56 6.77 -0.10
C ALA A 172 16.73 5.89 -0.59
N SER A 173 16.44 4.71 -1.13
CA SER A 173 17.44 3.79 -1.68
C SER A 173 18.08 4.29 -2.98
N GLN A 174 17.45 5.21 -3.71
CA GLN A 174 18.02 5.82 -4.92
C GLN A 174 19.17 6.80 -4.60
N HIS A 175 19.27 7.30 -3.37
CA HIS A 175 20.34 8.21 -2.94
C HIS A 175 21.64 7.50 -2.54
N PHE A 176 21.60 6.20 -2.24
CA PHE A 176 22.80 5.42 -1.93
C PHE A 176 23.20 4.58 -3.15
N ALA A 177 24.37 4.88 -3.73
CA ALA A 177 24.89 4.19 -4.91
C ALA A 177 24.98 2.65 -4.75
N SER A 178 25.11 2.12 -3.51
CA SER A 178 25.16 0.68 -3.23
C SER A 178 23.79 -0.01 -3.17
N THR A 179 22.69 0.74 -3.10
CA THR A 179 21.31 0.20 -2.91
C THR A 179 20.41 0.48 -4.11
N ARG A 180 20.95 1.15 -5.13
CA ARG A 180 20.28 1.48 -6.40
C ARG A 180 19.71 0.26 -7.12
N TRP A 181 20.35 -0.91 -6.97
CA TRP A 181 19.87 -2.18 -7.53
C TRP A 181 18.50 -2.60 -6.97
N ILE A 182 18.19 -2.29 -5.70
CA ILE A 182 16.87 -2.57 -5.11
C ILE A 182 15.80 -1.64 -5.70
N ALA A 183 16.17 -0.38 -5.95
CA ALA A 183 15.29 0.57 -6.62
C ALA A 183 15.04 0.17 -8.07
N ASP A 184 16.06 -0.27 -8.81
CA ASP A 184 15.90 -0.74 -10.19
C ASP A 184 15.01 -1.99 -10.26
N LEU A 185 15.17 -2.94 -9.33
CA LEU A 185 14.30 -4.12 -9.23
C LEU A 185 12.86 -3.77 -8.85
N ALA A 186 12.66 -2.79 -7.97
CA ALA A 186 11.32 -2.31 -7.59
C ALA A 186 10.66 -1.42 -8.67
N THR A 187 11.47 -0.85 -9.58
CA THR A 187 11.05 0.14 -10.60
C THR A 187 11.05 -0.45 -12.02
N GLN A 188 11.17 -1.77 -12.21
CA GLN A 188 11.21 -2.42 -13.54
C GLN A 188 9.97 -2.21 -14.43
N ASP A 189 9.02 -1.33 -14.07
CA ASP A 189 7.92 -0.88 -14.92
C ASP A 189 7.87 0.66 -15.10
N GLN A 190 9.03 1.35 -15.10
CA GLN A 190 9.11 2.78 -15.49
C GLN A 190 9.99 3.07 -16.71
N SER A 191 10.61 2.05 -17.34
CA SER A 191 11.52 2.28 -18.48
C SER A 191 11.05 1.55 -19.73
N LYS A 192 9.87 1.90 -20.27
CA LYS A 192 9.61 1.78 -21.71
C LYS A 192 8.46 2.67 -22.20
N ALA A 193 8.60 3.99 -22.05
CA ALA A 193 8.00 4.87 -23.06
C ALA A 193 8.88 4.78 -24.32
N PRO A 194 8.34 4.51 -25.52
CA PRO A 194 9.13 4.52 -26.75
C PRO A 194 9.65 5.94 -26.97
N ALA A 195 10.94 6.09 -27.25
CA ALA A 195 11.50 7.35 -27.70
C ALA A 195 10.72 7.85 -28.94
N PRO A 196 10.39 9.15 -29.04
CA PRO A 196 9.82 9.69 -30.27
C PRO A 196 10.87 9.55 -31.38
N ASN A 197 10.51 8.80 -32.42
CA ASN A 197 11.33 8.67 -33.62
C ASN A 197 11.62 10.07 -34.17
N SER A 198 12.89 10.43 -34.18
CA SER A 198 13.41 11.59 -34.88
C SER A 198 13.77 11.14 -36.30
N ASP A 199 12.76 10.92 -37.13
CA ASP A 199 12.92 10.76 -38.58
C ASP A 199 11.80 11.52 -39.29
N GLY A 200 12.18 12.63 -39.91
CA GLY A 200 11.35 13.55 -40.70
C GLY A 200 12.11 14.82 -40.99
#